data_AF-A0A087FZ78-F1
#
_entry.id   AF-A0A087FZ78-F1
#
_cell.length_a   1.000
_cell.length_b   1.000
_cell.length_c   1.000
_cell.angle_alpha   90.00
_cell.angle_beta   90.00
_cell.angle_gamma   90.00
#
_symmetry.space_group_name_H-M   'P 1'
#
loop_
_entity.id
_entity.type
_entity.pdbx_description
1 polymer ?
#
loop_
_entity_poly.entity_id
_entity_poly.type
_entity_poly.pdbx_seq_one_letter_code
_entity_poly.pdbx_strand_id
1 'polypeptide(L)'
;MTISRCLSEDGIGNDSSSEAIVIESGETLLDHPLWVGMLCPRSDVSDSAAVVAVDLISNQRLALKLDHVYTEYSAQYLVDNARPKKRGTDLTVKGCLEFALKKGIPKAEDWTHLGSLSKPPSSYKPALVLMKGQATEAKNVEEAYDLLEDQPVGAKLHVFSPQIDHQQDRIYCGGSGEDSCYVGLRDGIIVGVEKIQGKSIATVKLWYKKEFRFVKVAMSMMFSRSCTSDPSRSIKPTILLVDFCIPRFSIN
;
A
#
# COMPACT_ATOMS: atom_id res chain seq x y z
N MET A 1 -31.48 15.59 -10.40
CA MET A 1 -31.23 15.68 -11.85
C MET A 1 -31.15 17.16 -12.17
N THR A 2 -29.94 17.72 -12.20
CA THR A 2 -29.67 19.11 -12.63
C THR A 2 -28.29 19.11 -13.26
N ILE A 3 -28.26 19.41 -14.56
CA ILE A 3 -27.08 19.55 -15.42
C ILE A 3 -26.80 21.05 -15.48
N SER A 4 -25.55 21.46 -15.23
CA SER A 4 -25.06 22.76 -15.70
C SER A 4 -24.12 22.53 -16.88
N ARG A 5 -24.49 23.14 -18.00
CA ARG A 5 -23.82 23.15 -19.30
C ARG A 5 -23.02 24.45 -19.38
N CYS A 6 -21.78 24.38 -19.81
CA CYS A 6 -21.13 25.48 -20.54
C CYS A 6 -20.66 24.92 -21.88
N LEU A 7 -21.23 25.45 -22.96
CA LEU A 7 -20.85 25.21 -24.35
C LEU A 7 -20.22 26.51 -24.86
N SER A 8 -19.08 26.36 -25.54
CA SER A 8 -18.57 27.23 -26.62
C SER A 8 -17.95 26.24 -27.63
N GLU A 9 -18.49 26.18 -28.86
CA GLU A 9 -17.90 26.79 -30.09
C GLU A 9 -16.59 26.08 -30.49
N ASP A 10 -16.28 25.61 -31.69
CA ASP A 10 -16.83 25.58 -33.04
C ASP A 10 -16.11 24.39 -33.73
N GLY A 11 -16.67 23.65 -34.68
CA GLY A 11 -16.56 23.98 -36.10
C GLY A 11 -15.34 23.33 -36.77
N ILE A 12 -15.60 22.74 -37.95
CA ILE A 12 -14.66 22.29 -39.00
C ILE A 12 -14.27 20.81 -38.97
N GLY A 13 -15.04 20.03 -39.73
CA GLY A 13 -14.51 18.87 -40.44
C GLY A 13 -14.04 19.29 -41.83
N ASN A 14 -12.99 18.65 -42.34
CA ASN A 14 -12.78 18.46 -43.76
C ASN A 14 -11.82 17.29 -44.06
N ASP A 15 -11.96 16.84 -45.29
CA ASP A 15 -11.70 15.54 -45.88
C ASP A 15 -10.23 15.19 -46.24
N SER A 16 -9.99 13.87 -46.25
CA SER A 16 -9.27 13.06 -47.26
C SER A 16 -7.76 13.19 -47.58
N SER A 17 -7.17 11.99 -47.66
CA SER A 17 -6.17 11.48 -48.63
C SER A 17 -4.73 11.24 -48.17
N SER A 18 -4.46 9.95 -47.93
CA SER A 18 -3.32 9.11 -48.28
C SER A 18 -1.97 9.72 -48.66
N GLU A 19 -0.92 9.38 -47.91
CA GLU A 19 0.36 8.96 -48.49
C GLU A 19 1.12 8.04 -47.52
N ALA A 20 1.54 6.88 -48.03
CA ALA A 20 2.30 5.88 -47.29
C ALA A 20 3.80 6.19 -47.43
N ILE A 21 4.48 6.42 -46.32
CA ILE A 21 5.94 6.48 -46.25
C ILE A 21 6.40 5.32 -45.36
N VAL A 22 6.99 4.31 -46.00
CA VAL A 22 7.70 3.21 -45.36
C VAL A 22 9.12 3.71 -45.07
N ILE A 23 9.50 3.80 -43.80
CA ILE A 23 10.91 3.90 -43.39
C ILE A 23 11.16 2.79 -42.37
N GLU A 24 12.03 1.86 -42.75
CA GLU A 24 12.55 0.79 -41.89
C GLU A 24 13.64 1.29 -40.95
N SER A 25 13.65 0.68 -39.75
CA SER A 25 14.78 0.46 -38.83
C SER A 25 15.32 1.64 -38.00
N GLY A 26 15.43 1.40 -36.68
CA GLY A 26 16.30 2.18 -35.78
C GLY A 26 15.61 2.72 -34.52
N GLU A 27 15.73 1.94 -33.44
CA GLU A 27 15.87 2.33 -32.02
C GLU A 27 15.21 3.61 -31.43
N THR A 28 14.57 3.36 -30.27
CA THR A 28 14.36 4.24 -29.11
C THR A 28 13.55 5.52 -29.27
N LEU A 29 12.36 5.54 -28.65
CA LEU A 29 11.76 6.75 -28.11
C LEU A 29 10.90 6.41 -26.88
N LEU A 30 11.47 6.74 -25.73
CA LEU A 30 10.75 6.97 -24.48
C LEU A 30 9.86 8.23 -24.63
N ASP A 31 8.82 8.25 -23.80
CA ASP A 31 8.04 9.42 -23.37
C ASP A 31 6.99 10.00 -24.34
N HIS A 32 5.78 9.47 -24.24
CA HIS A 32 4.57 10.30 -24.18
C HIS A 32 3.55 9.71 -23.19
N PRO A 33 2.97 10.51 -22.25
CA PRO A 33 2.09 10.00 -21.21
C PRO A 33 0.63 10.05 -21.65
N LEU A 34 0.12 8.94 -22.18
CA LEU A 34 -1.31 8.73 -22.32
C LEU A 34 -1.79 7.81 -21.20
N TRP A 35 -2.72 8.36 -20.43
CA TRP A 35 -3.53 7.79 -19.37
C TRP A 35 -3.87 6.30 -19.58
N VAL A 36 -3.07 5.42 -19.00
CA VAL A 36 -3.47 4.04 -18.73
C VAL A 36 -3.69 3.94 -17.24
N GLY A 37 -4.93 3.66 -16.85
CA GLY A 37 -5.33 3.44 -15.46
C GLY A 37 -4.33 2.55 -14.75
N MET A 38 -3.57 3.17 -13.85
CA MET A 38 -2.46 2.60 -13.13
C MET A 38 -2.95 1.58 -12.09
N LEU A 39 -3.34 0.40 -12.59
CA LEU A 39 -3.32 -0.82 -11.81
C LEU A 39 -1.85 -1.04 -11.42
N CYS A 40 -1.53 -0.92 -10.13
CA CYS A 40 -0.22 -1.35 -9.66
C CYS A 40 0.03 -2.79 -10.12
N PRO A 41 1.19 -3.09 -10.72
CA PRO A 41 1.59 -4.46 -11.00
C PRO A 41 1.39 -5.35 -9.76
N ARG A 42 0.92 -6.60 -9.95
CA ARG A 42 0.72 -7.55 -8.84
C ARG A 42 1.99 -7.79 -8.00
N SER A 43 3.17 -7.60 -8.60
CA SER A 43 4.45 -7.62 -7.89
C SER A 43 4.48 -6.55 -6.79
N ASP A 44 4.08 -5.33 -7.12
CA ASP A 44 4.17 -4.17 -6.22
C ASP A 44 3.26 -4.32 -5.00
N VAL A 45 2.10 -4.98 -5.17
CA VAL A 45 1.16 -5.26 -4.06
C VAL A 45 1.76 -6.27 -3.08
N SER A 46 2.36 -7.35 -3.60
CA SER A 46 2.98 -8.37 -2.74
C SER A 46 4.22 -7.83 -2.01
N ASP A 47 5.00 -6.99 -2.69
CA ASP A 47 6.21 -6.39 -2.12
C ASP A 47 5.83 -5.39 -1.02
N SER A 48 4.81 -4.56 -1.26
CA SER A 48 4.24 -3.63 -0.27
C SER A 48 3.81 -4.35 1.01
N ALA A 49 3.04 -5.42 0.88
CA ALA A 49 2.56 -6.21 2.02
C ALA A 49 3.72 -6.81 2.84
N ALA A 50 4.75 -7.32 2.17
CA ALA A 50 5.92 -7.89 2.83
C ALA A 50 6.74 -6.82 3.57
N VAL A 51 6.97 -5.67 2.94
CA VAL A 51 7.71 -4.54 3.53
C VAL A 51 7.00 -3.99 4.77
N VAL A 52 5.69 -3.78 4.69
CA VAL A 52 4.89 -3.32 5.83
C VAL A 52 4.90 -4.36 6.96
N ALA A 53 4.80 -5.65 6.64
CA ALA A 53 4.81 -6.71 7.65
C ALA A 53 6.14 -6.80 8.41
N VAL A 54 7.28 -6.70 7.73
CA VAL A 54 8.58 -6.73 8.43
C VAL A 54 8.80 -5.49 9.28
N ASP A 55 8.33 -4.32 8.86
CA ASP A 55 8.42 -3.10 9.67
C ASP A 55 7.54 -3.20 10.93
N LEU A 56 6.32 -3.74 10.83
CA LEU A 56 5.46 -4.03 12.00
C LEU A 56 6.14 -4.99 12.97
N ILE A 57 6.73 -6.08 12.48
CA ILE A 57 7.45 -7.05 13.30
C ILE A 57 8.64 -6.39 14.00
N SER A 58 9.43 -5.61 13.26
CA SER A 58 10.64 -4.93 13.78
C SER A 58 10.28 -3.96 14.91
N ASN A 59 9.28 -3.10 14.68
CA ASN A 59 8.79 -2.16 15.69
C ASN A 59 8.26 -2.89 16.92
N GLN A 60 7.45 -3.93 16.72
CA GLN A 60 6.82 -4.62 17.84
C GLN A 60 7.82 -5.41 18.68
N ARG A 61 8.81 -6.06 18.06
CA ARG A 61 9.88 -6.75 18.79
C ARG A 61 10.73 -5.78 19.61
N LEU A 62 11.01 -4.59 19.05
CA LEU A 62 11.72 -3.54 19.76
C LEU A 62 10.90 -3.01 20.95
N ALA A 63 9.61 -2.73 20.75
CA ALA A 63 8.70 -2.24 21.79
C ALA A 63 8.59 -3.23 22.98
N LEU A 64 8.52 -4.53 22.68
CA LEU A 64 8.50 -5.59 23.69
C LEU A 64 9.88 -5.95 24.24
N LYS A 65 10.95 -5.24 23.83
CA LYS A 65 12.34 -5.49 24.23
C LYS A 65 12.81 -6.92 23.94
N LEU A 66 12.22 -7.57 22.93
CA LEU A 66 12.68 -8.85 22.39
C LEU A 66 13.96 -8.67 21.57
N ASP A 67 14.11 -7.51 20.95
CA ASP A 67 15.35 -7.05 20.32
C ASP A 67 15.87 -5.82 21.09
N HIS A 68 17.18 -5.76 21.33
CA HIS A 68 17.82 -4.62 22.01
C HIS A 68 17.91 -3.36 21.13
N VAL A 69 17.90 -3.56 19.81
CA VAL A 69 17.96 -2.51 18.79
C VAL A 69 16.96 -2.85 17.69
N TYR A 70 16.53 -1.84 16.93
CA TYR A 70 15.71 -2.07 15.75
C TYR A 70 16.42 -3.04 14.81
N THR A 71 15.78 -4.17 14.52
CA THR A 71 16.34 -5.23 13.68
C THR A 71 15.58 -5.29 12.37
N GLU A 72 16.29 -5.10 11.26
CA GLU A 72 15.71 -5.23 9.93
C GLU A 72 15.52 -6.71 9.56
N TYR A 73 14.29 -7.09 9.22
CA TYR A 73 13.95 -8.43 8.75
C TYR A 73 13.73 -8.47 7.24
N SER A 74 13.94 -9.63 6.63
CA SER A 74 13.85 -9.77 5.17
C SER A 74 12.40 -9.79 4.66
N ALA A 75 12.00 -8.70 3.98
CA ALA A 75 10.75 -8.68 3.22
C ALA A 75 10.79 -9.67 2.03
N GLN A 76 11.95 -9.83 1.40
CA GLN A 76 12.13 -10.74 0.27
C GLN A 76 11.85 -12.19 0.66
N TYR A 77 12.23 -12.60 1.87
CA TYR A 77 11.94 -13.93 2.38
C TYR A 77 10.42 -14.19 2.46
N LEU A 78 9.62 -13.18 2.82
CA LEU A 78 8.16 -13.29 2.83
C LEU A 78 7.59 -13.37 1.41
N VAL A 79 8.09 -12.54 0.48
CA VAL A 79 7.68 -12.60 -0.93
C VAL A 79 7.94 -13.99 -1.53
N ASP A 80 9.07 -14.61 -1.19
CA ASP A 80 9.48 -15.92 -1.69
C ASP A 80 8.71 -17.09 -1.06
N ASN A 81 8.35 -16.99 0.23
CA ASN A 81 7.91 -18.15 1.01
C ASN A 81 6.49 -18.06 1.60
N ALA A 82 5.94 -16.85 1.77
CA ALA A 82 4.63 -16.63 2.38
C ALA A 82 3.48 -16.56 1.36
N ARG A 83 3.78 -16.57 0.05
CA ARG A 83 2.75 -16.51 -0.99
C ARG A 83 1.80 -17.71 -0.92
N PRO A 84 0.47 -17.48 -0.99
CA PRO A 84 -0.51 -18.57 -1.03
C PRO A 84 -0.25 -19.48 -2.24
N LYS A 85 -0.38 -20.80 -2.04
CA LYS A 85 -0.24 -21.79 -3.14
C LYS A 85 -1.37 -21.71 -4.17
N LYS A 86 -2.47 -21.02 -3.85
CA LYS A 86 -3.58 -20.80 -4.78
C LYS A 86 -3.18 -19.73 -5.79
N ARG A 87 -3.22 -20.08 -7.08
CA ARG A 87 -2.91 -19.13 -8.16
C ARG A 87 -3.88 -17.95 -8.08
N GLY A 88 -3.33 -16.73 -8.14
CA GLY A 88 -4.11 -15.48 -8.22
C GLY A 88 -4.49 -14.85 -6.87
N THR A 89 -4.02 -15.37 -5.74
CA THR A 89 -4.17 -14.70 -4.44
C THR A 89 -2.91 -13.88 -4.13
N ASP A 90 -3.06 -12.57 -4.03
CA ASP A 90 -1.96 -11.67 -3.67
C ASP A 90 -1.57 -11.84 -2.19
N LEU A 91 -0.31 -11.54 -1.89
CA LEU A 91 0.21 -11.57 -0.53
C LEU A 91 -0.37 -10.38 0.26
N THR A 92 -0.83 -10.63 1.50
CA THR A 92 -1.38 -9.61 2.40
C THR A 92 -0.48 -9.43 3.62
N VAL A 93 -0.55 -8.26 4.26
CA VAL A 93 0.21 -7.99 5.50
C VAL A 93 -0.12 -9.05 6.56
N LYS A 94 -1.39 -9.37 6.77
CA LYS A 94 -1.80 -10.45 7.68
C LYS A 94 -1.17 -11.80 7.31
N GLY A 95 -1.23 -12.19 6.03
CA GLY A 95 -0.64 -13.45 5.58
C GLY A 95 0.87 -13.52 5.81
N CYS A 96 1.57 -12.40 5.63
CA CYS A 96 2.98 -12.25 5.99
C CYS A 96 3.21 -12.43 7.50
N LEU A 97 2.42 -11.77 8.34
CA LEU A 97 2.52 -11.86 9.80
C LEU A 97 2.24 -13.30 10.28
N GLU A 98 1.18 -13.94 9.79
CA GLU A 98 0.84 -15.33 10.11
C GLU A 98 1.98 -16.29 9.73
N PHE A 99 2.58 -16.09 8.55
CA PHE A 99 3.72 -16.88 8.11
C PHE A 99 4.92 -16.68 9.04
N ALA A 100 5.28 -15.43 9.34
CA ALA A 100 6.41 -15.09 10.20
C ALA A 100 6.25 -15.64 11.62
N LEU A 101 5.05 -15.52 12.21
CA LEU A 101 4.72 -16.08 13.52
C LEU A 101 4.78 -17.61 13.57
N LYS A 102 4.50 -18.27 12.44
CA LYS A 102 4.51 -19.73 12.35
C LYS A 102 5.89 -20.31 12.04
N LYS A 103 6.67 -19.63 11.21
CA LYS A 103 7.91 -20.17 10.61
C LYS A 103 9.18 -19.42 11.02
N GLY A 104 9.04 -18.24 11.61
CA GLY A 104 10.13 -17.29 11.77
C GLY A 104 10.53 -16.64 10.45
N ILE A 105 11.35 -15.61 10.56
CA ILE A 105 11.94 -14.90 9.43
C ILE A 105 13.40 -14.57 9.70
N PRO A 106 14.25 -14.53 8.67
CA PRO A 106 15.64 -14.15 8.81
C PRO A 106 15.79 -12.63 8.87
N LYS A 107 16.95 -12.18 9.36
CA LYS A 107 17.35 -10.78 9.23
C LYS A 107 17.50 -10.40 7.75
N ALA A 108 17.41 -9.11 7.44
CA ALA A 108 17.52 -8.61 6.07
C ALA A 108 18.89 -8.94 5.44
N GLU A 109 19.97 -8.90 6.23
CA GLU A 109 21.34 -9.24 5.81
C GLU A 109 21.51 -10.71 5.38
N ASP A 110 20.74 -11.62 5.99
CA ASP A 110 20.78 -13.05 5.69
C ASP A 110 19.93 -13.42 4.45
N TRP A 111 19.01 -12.56 4.03
CA TRP A 111 18.17 -12.79 2.84
C TRP A 111 17.85 -11.46 2.16
N THR A 112 18.80 -10.98 1.36
CA THR A 112 18.80 -9.62 0.80
C THR A 112 17.63 -9.32 -0.15
N HIS A 113 17.32 -8.03 -0.29
CA HIS A 113 16.15 -7.46 -0.99
C HIS A 113 16.07 -7.68 -2.52
N LEU A 114 14.83 -7.52 -3.03
CA LEU A 114 14.45 -7.39 -4.46
C LEU A 114 15.42 -6.50 -5.24
N GLY A 115 16.01 -7.05 -6.30
CA GLY A 115 16.94 -6.34 -7.21
C GLY A 115 18.36 -6.91 -7.25
N SER A 116 18.71 -7.78 -6.30
CA SER A 116 19.95 -8.57 -6.38
C SER A 116 19.81 -9.72 -7.39
N LEU A 117 20.78 -9.86 -8.29
CA LEU A 117 20.77 -10.80 -9.42
C LEU A 117 20.83 -12.29 -9.03
N SER A 118 20.87 -12.63 -7.74
CA SER A 118 20.88 -14.02 -7.28
C SER A 118 20.00 -14.22 -6.06
N LYS A 119 18.89 -14.93 -6.25
CA LYS A 119 18.20 -15.60 -5.12
C LYS A 119 19.22 -16.51 -4.43
N PRO A 120 19.27 -16.55 -3.08
CA PRO A 120 20.11 -17.51 -2.39
C PRO A 120 19.83 -18.92 -2.91
N PRO A 121 20.87 -19.76 -3.10
CA PRO A 121 20.67 -21.12 -3.57
C PRO A 121 19.67 -21.85 -2.66
N SER A 122 18.86 -22.76 -3.21
CA SER A 122 17.81 -23.45 -2.44
C SER A 122 18.33 -24.27 -1.25
N SER A 123 19.63 -24.56 -1.22
CA SER A 123 20.33 -25.23 -0.12
C SER A 123 20.68 -24.29 1.04
N TYR A 124 20.70 -22.98 0.82
CA TYR A 124 20.99 -22.00 1.85
C TYR A 124 19.85 -21.92 2.86
N LYS A 125 20.18 -22.08 4.13
CA LYS A 125 19.24 -22.05 5.26
C LYS A 125 19.64 -20.89 6.18
N PRO A 126 19.00 -19.72 6.08
CA PRO A 126 19.34 -18.60 6.95
C PRO A 126 18.94 -18.91 8.40
N ALA A 127 19.57 -18.24 9.34
CA ALA A 127 19.14 -18.28 10.73
C ALA A 127 17.76 -17.61 10.85
N LEU A 128 16.76 -18.35 11.33
CA LEU A 128 15.40 -17.83 11.48
C LEU A 128 15.18 -17.34 12.91
N VAL A 129 14.72 -16.09 13.03
CA VAL A 129 14.23 -15.55 14.29
C VAL A 129 12.80 -16.02 14.50
N LEU A 130 12.62 -16.89 15.50
CA LEU A 130 11.30 -17.39 15.88
C LEU A 130 10.60 -16.36 16.77
N MET A 131 9.30 -16.22 16.55
CA MET A 131 8.44 -15.32 17.30
C MET A 131 7.13 -16.04 17.59
N LYS A 132 6.67 -16.00 18.84
CA LYS A 132 5.41 -16.61 19.26
C LYS A 132 4.33 -15.56 19.26
N GLY A 133 3.13 -15.91 18.79
CA GLY A 133 2.00 -15.00 18.79
C GLY A 133 0.99 -15.32 17.70
N GLN A 134 0.11 -14.36 17.43
CA GLN A 134 -0.91 -14.45 16.40
C GLN A 134 -1.10 -13.10 15.69
N ALA A 135 -1.45 -13.14 14.41
CA ALA A 135 -1.88 -11.97 13.67
C ALA A 135 -3.39 -11.79 13.86
N THR A 136 -3.83 -10.61 14.27
CA THR A 136 -5.25 -10.27 14.46
C THR A 136 -5.64 -9.11 13.56
N GLU A 137 -6.88 -9.12 13.09
CA GLU A 137 -7.49 -7.97 12.41
C GLU A 137 -8.41 -7.24 13.37
N ALA A 138 -8.37 -5.91 13.35
CA ALA A 138 -9.36 -5.11 14.05
C ALA A 138 -10.60 -4.95 13.16
N LYS A 139 -11.78 -5.08 13.77
CA LYS A 139 -13.06 -5.05 13.05
C LYS A 139 -13.49 -3.65 12.65
N ASN A 140 -13.03 -2.65 13.41
CA ASN A 140 -13.37 -1.24 13.21
C ASN A 140 -12.20 -0.34 13.64
N VAL A 141 -12.38 0.96 13.42
CA VAL A 141 -11.36 1.98 13.71
C VAL A 141 -11.16 2.13 15.21
N GLU A 142 -12.21 1.97 16.00
CA GLU A 142 -12.17 2.10 17.44
C GLU A 142 -11.29 1.01 18.06
N GLU A 143 -11.47 -0.25 17.64
CA GLU A 143 -10.60 -1.35 18.06
C GLU A 143 -9.15 -1.15 17.57
N ALA A 144 -8.97 -0.62 16.36
CA ALA A 144 -7.62 -0.27 15.88
C ALA A 144 -6.99 0.85 16.72
N TYR A 145 -7.78 1.81 17.19
CA TYR A 145 -7.34 2.91 18.04
C TYR A 145 -6.93 2.43 19.43
N ASP A 146 -7.75 1.59 20.07
CA ASP A 146 -7.43 1.00 21.37
C ASP A 146 -6.11 0.21 21.33
N LEU A 147 -5.79 -0.40 20.18
CA LEU A 147 -4.57 -1.17 20.00
C LEU A 147 -3.34 -0.32 19.65
N LEU A 148 -3.53 0.93 19.21
CA LEU A 148 -2.44 1.86 18.90
C LEU A 148 -1.70 2.36 20.13
N GLU A 149 -2.33 2.34 21.30
CA GLU A 149 -1.68 2.72 22.56
C GLU A 149 -0.51 1.77 22.90
N ASP A 150 -0.64 0.50 22.52
CA ASP A 150 0.34 -0.54 22.82
C ASP A 150 1.38 -0.73 21.71
N GLN A 151 0.98 -0.56 20.45
CA GLN A 151 1.80 -0.92 19.29
C GLN A 151 1.34 -0.29 17.97
N PRO A 152 2.23 -0.18 16.96
CA PRO A 152 1.83 0.22 15.62
C PRO A 152 0.82 -0.77 14.99
N VAL A 153 -0.13 -0.22 14.24
CA VAL A 153 -1.19 -1.00 13.58
C VAL A 153 -1.03 -0.93 12.07
N GLY A 154 -0.95 -2.08 11.41
CA GLY A 154 -0.96 -2.14 9.95
C GLY A 154 -2.34 -1.75 9.42
N ALA A 155 -2.39 -1.02 8.31
CA ALA A 155 -3.62 -0.60 7.66
C ALA A 155 -3.41 -0.43 6.16
N LYS A 156 -4.50 -0.27 5.41
CA LYS A 156 -4.46 0.19 4.03
C LYS A 156 -5.12 1.55 3.89
N LEU A 157 -4.50 2.42 3.10
CA LEU A 157 -5.02 3.74 2.77
C LEU A 157 -5.62 3.74 1.36
N HIS A 158 -6.81 4.31 1.23
CA HIS A 158 -7.38 4.69 -0.06
C HIS A 158 -6.64 5.91 -0.62
N VAL A 159 -5.90 5.69 -1.71
CA VAL A 159 -5.02 6.68 -2.33
C VAL A 159 -5.68 7.37 -3.51
N PHE A 160 -5.56 8.70 -3.57
CA PHE A 160 -6.02 9.56 -4.64
C PHE A 160 -4.87 10.42 -5.16
N SER A 161 -4.81 10.57 -6.49
CA SER A 161 -3.84 11.42 -7.20
C SER A 161 -4.55 12.65 -7.77
N PRO A 162 -3.94 13.84 -7.73
CA PRO A 162 -2.57 14.12 -7.25
C PRO A 162 -2.46 14.37 -5.74
N GLN A 163 -3.54 14.19 -4.97
CA GLN A 163 -3.60 14.59 -3.55
C GLN A 163 -2.52 13.94 -2.70
N ILE A 164 -2.19 12.68 -2.95
CA ILE A 164 -1.12 11.96 -2.24
C ILE A 164 0.29 12.50 -2.57
N ASP A 165 0.47 13.03 -3.79
CA ASP A 165 1.77 13.53 -4.26
C ASP A 165 2.05 14.95 -3.77
N HIS A 166 1.01 15.75 -3.51
CA HIS A 166 1.13 17.14 -3.05
C HIS A 166 1.04 17.29 -1.52
N GLN A 167 1.20 16.21 -0.77
CA GLN A 167 0.98 16.20 0.67
C GLN A 167 2.20 16.77 1.44
N GLN A 168 2.35 18.09 1.42
CA GLN A 168 3.32 18.84 2.23
C GLN A 168 2.72 19.19 3.60
N ASP A 169 2.70 18.23 4.54
CA ASP A 169 2.15 18.36 5.90
C ASP A 169 0.65 18.67 6.04
N ARG A 170 -0.09 18.69 4.94
CA ARG A 170 -1.54 18.82 4.96
C ARG A 170 -2.20 17.54 5.43
N ILE A 171 -3.36 17.69 6.08
CA ILE A 171 -4.24 16.57 6.41
C ILE A 171 -4.82 16.03 5.11
N TYR A 172 -4.52 14.76 4.84
CA TYR A 172 -5.05 13.99 3.74
C TYR A 172 -6.51 13.62 4.01
N CYS A 173 -7.38 14.08 3.10
CA CYS A 173 -8.83 13.93 3.16
C CYS A 173 -9.40 13.07 2.01
N GLY A 174 -8.53 12.35 1.28
CA GLY A 174 -8.92 11.62 0.08
C GLY A 174 -9.04 12.51 -1.15
N GLY A 175 -9.87 12.09 -2.11
CA GLY A 175 -10.03 12.80 -3.38
C GLY A 175 -10.73 14.14 -3.22
N SER A 176 -10.20 15.18 -3.87
CA SER A 176 -10.76 16.53 -3.86
C SER A 176 -10.54 17.23 -5.20
N GLY A 177 -11.62 17.76 -5.78
CA GLY A 177 -11.60 18.43 -7.08
C GLY A 177 -11.84 17.48 -8.25
N GLU A 178 -12.09 18.07 -9.43
CA GLU A 178 -12.44 17.35 -10.66
C GLU A 178 -11.28 16.48 -11.20
N ASP A 179 -10.03 16.90 -10.97
CA ASP A 179 -8.84 16.17 -11.40
C ASP A 179 -8.48 14.98 -10.50
N SER A 180 -9.25 14.74 -9.43
CA SER A 180 -8.93 13.68 -8.46
C SER A 180 -9.23 12.28 -9.02
N CYS A 181 -8.19 11.46 -9.09
CA CYS A 181 -8.28 10.08 -9.55
C CYS A 181 -7.98 9.11 -8.42
N TYR A 182 -8.87 8.14 -8.22
CA TYR A 182 -8.61 7.03 -7.28
C TYR A 182 -7.54 6.08 -7.83
N VAL A 183 -6.46 5.92 -7.07
CA VAL A 183 -5.25 5.16 -7.45
C VAL A 183 -5.29 3.73 -6.90
N GLY A 184 -6.02 3.48 -5.82
CA GLY A 184 -6.14 2.17 -5.20
C GLY A 184 -5.84 2.16 -3.71
N LEU A 185 -5.81 0.96 -3.14
CA LEU A 185 -5.37 0.72 -1.77
C LEU A 185 -3.85 0.58 -1.73
N ARG A 186 -3.21 1.14 -0.69
CA ARG A 186 -1.78 1.01 -0.42
C ARG A 186 -1.56 0.64 1.04
N ASP A 187 -0.64 -0.29 1.30
CA ASP A 187 -0.33 -0.72 2.67
C ASP A 187 0.47 0.35 3.42
N GLY A 188 0.22 0.45 4.71
CA GLY A 188 0.92 1.37 5.59
C GLY A 188 0.77 0.96 7.05
N ILE A 189 1.39 1.76 7.92
CA ILE A 189 1.42 1.54 9.36
C ILE A 189 0.96 2.82 10.04
N ILE A 190 -0.08 2.71 10.88
CA ILE A 190 -0.47 3.80 11.75
C ILE A 190 0.52 3.81 12.91
N VAL A 191 1.26 4.90 13.04
CA VAL A 191 2.32 5.07 14.05
C VAL A 191 1.88 5.95 15.22
N GLY A 192 0.74 6.63 15.08
CA GLY A 192 0.16 7.45 16.13
C GLY A 192 -1.09 8.18 15.68
N VAL A 193 -1.86 8.66 16.64
CA VAL A 193 -3.08 9.45 16.41
C VAL A 193 -3.04 10.69 17.29
N GLU A 194 -3.35 11.83 16.69
CA GLU A 194 -3.45 13.11 17.39
C GLU A 194 -4.84 13.72 17.20
N LYS A 195 -5.30 14.52 18.16
CA LYS A 195 -6.54 15.30 18.04
C LYS A 195 -6.22 16.73 17.63
N ILE A 196 -6.57 17.10 16.40
CA ILE A 196 -6.43 18.46 15.88
C ILE A 196 -7.82 19.07 15.74
N GLN A 197 -8.09 20.17 16.45
CA GLN A 197 -9.40 20.84 16.44
C GLN A 197 -10.58 19.89 16.73
N GLY A 198 -10.39 18.95 17.66
CA GLY A 198 -11.39 17.93 18.01
C GLY A 198 -11.54 16.78 17.01
N LYS A 199 -10.78 16.77 15.91
CA LYS A 199 -10.78 15.71 14.90
C LYS A 199 -9.60 14.76 15.10
N SER A 200 -9.83 13.46 15.03
CA SER A 200 -8.78 12.44 15.10
C SER A 200 -8.03 12.34 13.78
N ILE A 201 -6.73 12.59 13.83
CA ILE A 201 -5.80 12.57 12.70
C ILE A 201 -4.76 11.47 12.96
N ALA A 202 -4.72 10.47 12.09
CA ALA A 202 -3.72 9.41 12.14
C ALA A 202 -2.45 9.83 11.40
N THR A 203 -1.28 9.58 11.97
CA THR A 203 -0.02 9.61 11.24
C THR A 203 0.26 8.21 10.72
N VAL A 204 0.35 8.09 9.39
CA VAL A 204 0.48 6.82 8.68
C VAL A 204 1.81 6.79 7.94
N LYS A 205 2.68 5.84 8.29
CA LYS A 205 3.87 5.48 7.52
C LYS A 205 3.43 4.61 6.34
N LEU A 206 3.16 5.24 5.21
CA LEU A 206 2.61 4.65 4.00
C LEU A 206 3.73 4.15 3.07
N TRP A 207 3.60 2.93 2.55
CA TRP A 207 4.46 2.45 1.46
C TRP A 207 3.90 2.91 0.11
N TYR A 208 4.59 3.83 -0.55
CA TYR A 208 4.14 4.43 -1.81
C TYR A 208 5.31 4.75 -2.72
N LYS A 209 5.21 4.42 -4.01
CA LYS A 209 6.29 4.61 -5.00
C LYS A 209 7.65 4.03 -4.54
N LYS A 210 7.62 2.86 -3.88
CA LYS A 210 8.78 2.10 -3.38
C LYS A 210 9.57 2.78 -2.26
N GLU A 211 8.95 3.70 -1.54
CA GLU A 211 9.52 4.36 -0.38
C GLU A 211 8.46 4.55 0.71
N PHE A 212 8.90 4.76 1.96
CA PHE A 212 8.01 5.12 3.05
C PHE A 212 7.79 6.63 3.06
N ARG A 213 6.53 7.05 3.16
CA ARG A 213 6.13 8.45 3.35
C ARG A 213 5.21 8.56 4.56
N PHE A 214 5.35 9.64 5.33
CA PHE A 214 4.44 9.91 6.44
C PHE A 214 3.27 10.77 5.96
N VAL A 215 2.06 10.27 6.17
CA VAL A 215 0.80 10.89 5.74
C VAL A 215 -0.07 11.14 6.95
N LYS A 216 -0.53 12.38 7.14
CA LYS A 216 -1.52 12.72 8.17
C LYS A 216 -2.90 12.51 7.59
N VAL A 217 -3.68 11.56 8.09
CA VAL A 217 -4.97 11.14 7.53
C VAL A 217 -6.11 11.47 8.48
N ALA A 218 -7.15 12.12 7.97
CA ALA A 218 -8.38 12.32 8.73
C ALA A 218 -9.14 10.99 8.90
N MET A 219 -9.23 10.46 10.13
CA MET A 219 -9.73 9.09 10.37
C MET A 219 -11.23 8.94 10.13
N SER A 220 -12.01 9.98 10.42
CA SER A 220 -13.47 10.00 10.24
C SER A 220 -13.90 10.39 8.82
N MET A 221 -12.95 10.69 7.93
CA MET A 221 -13.28 11.09 6.57
C MET A 221 -13.82 9.89 5.79
N MET A 222 -15.06 10.02 5.35
CA MET A 222 -15.72 9.02 4.49
C MET A 222 -15.69 9.47 3.04
N PHE A 223 -15.63 8.50 2.14
CA PHE A 223 -15.85 8.72 0.72
C PHE A 223 -16.67 7.56 0.14
N SER A 224 -17.23 7.80 -1.04
CA SER A 224 -17.79 6.75 -1.88
C SER A 224 -17.39 7.04 -3.31
N ARG A 225 -17.37 6.00 -4.15
CA ARG A 225 -17.08 6.14 -5.56
C ARG A 225 -18.11 5.37 -6.35
N SER A 226 -18.84 6.04 -7.22
CA SER A 226 -19.67 5.38 -8.24
C SER A 226 -18.91 5.32 -9.56
N CYS A 227 -18.88 4.15 -10.18
CA CYS A 227 -18.42 3.98 -11.56
C CYS A 227 -19.63 3.55 -12.41
N THR A 228 -20.11 4.44 -13.27
CA THR A 228 -21.26 4.19 -14.15
C THR A 228 -20.94 3.19 -15.26
N SER A 229 -19.69 3.16 -15.72
CA SER A 229 -19.22 2.26 -16.78
C SER A 229 -18.89 0.85 -16.29
N ASP A 230 -18.52 0.70 -15.01
CA ASP A 230 -18.20 -0.58 -14.40
C ASP A 230 -18.61 -0.57 -12.91
N PRO A 231 -19.82 -1.06 -12.60
CA PRO A 231 -20.32 -1.09 -11.23
C PRO A 231 -19.41 -1.85 -10.25
N SER A 232 -18.61 -2.81 -10.72
CA SER A 232 -17.69 -3.58 -9.87
C SER A 232 -16.53 -2.74 -9.32
N ARG A 233 -16.22 -1.60 -9.96
CA ARG A 233 -15.23 -0.61 -9.51
C ARG A 233 -15.82 0.43 -8.57
N SER A 234 -17.12 0.37 -8.30
CA SER A 234 -17.78 1.25 -7.35
C SER A 234 -17.36 0.87 -5.92
N ILE A 235 -17.04 1.88 -5.13
CA ILE A 235 -16.67 1.74 -3.73
C ILE A 235 -17.85 2.25 -2.91
N LYS A 236 -18.42 1.35 -2.09
CA LYS A 236 -19.46 1.71 -1.11
C LYS A 236 -18.90 2.73 -0.12
N PRO A 237 -19.77 3.53 0.54
CA PRO A 237 -19.32 4.43 1.59
C PRO A 237 -18.39 3.74 2.59
N THR A 238 -17.17 4.26 2.69
CA THR A 238 -16.11 3.74 3.55
C THR A 238 -15.24 4.90 4.02
N ILE A 239 -14.47 4.67 5.07
CA ILE A 239 -13.42 5.57 5.54
C ILE A 239 -12.13 5.40 4.73
N LEU A 240 -11.19 6.32 4.90
CA LEU A 240 -9.90 6.28 4.18
C LEU A 240 -8.97 5.14 4.60
N LEU A 241 -9.00 4.73 5.86
CA LEU A 241 -8.15 3.68 6.43
C LEU A 241 -8.95 2.40 6.66
N VAL A 242 -8.51 1.28 6.11
CA VAL A 242 -9.19 -0.02 6.16
C VAL A 242 -8.19 -1.16 6.39
N ASP A 243 -8.68 -2.40 6.50
CA ASP A 243 -7.86 -3.62 6.61
C ASP A 243 -6.83 -3.57 7.76
N PHE A 244 -7.28 -3.19 8.95
CA PHE A 244 -6.41 -3.07 10.14
C PHE A 244 -5.86 -4.43 10.57
N CYS A 245 -4.54 -4.55 10.76
CA CYS A 245 -3.88 -5.80 11.13
C CYS A 245 -2.71 -5.60 12.10
N ILE A 246 -2.54 -6.54 13.03
CA ILE A 246 -1.67 -6.36 14.20
C ILE A 246 -0.97 -7.68 14.55
N PRO A 247 0.36 -7.69 14.76
CA PRO A 247 1.07 -8.82 15.32
C PRO A 247 1.02 -8.83 16.85
N ARG A 248 0.22 -9.72 17.46
CA ARG A 248 0.23 -9.91 18.92
C ARG A 248 1.26 -10.97 19.32
N PHE A 249 2.44 -10.53 19.77
CA PHE A 249 3.44 -11.45 20.31
C PHE A 249 3.08 -11.92 21.72
N SER A 250 3.45 -13.16 22.03
CA SER A 250 3.35 -13.74 23.36
C SER A 250 4.73 -13.66 24.04
N ILE A 251 4.80 -12.93 25.15
CA ILE A 251 5.98 -12.93 26.02
C ILE A 251 5.81 -14.08 27.00
N ASN A 252 6.81 -14.96 27.06
CA ASN A 252 6.89 -16.02 28.06
C ASN A 252 7.61 -15.51 29.31
#